data_AF-A0A8S3ZKP2-F1
#
_entry.id   AF-A0A8S3ZKP2-F1
#
_cell.length_a   1.000
_cell.length_b   1.000
_cell.length_c   1.000
_cell.angle_alpha   90.00
_cell.angle_beta   90.00
_cell.angle_gamma   90.00
#
_symmetry.space_group_name_H-M   'P 1'
#
loop_
_entity.id
_entity.type
_entity.pdbx_description
1 polymer ?
#
loop_
_entity_poly.entity_id
_entity_poly.type
_entity_poly.pdbx_seq_one_letter_code
_entity_poly.pdbx_strand_id
1 'polypeptide(L)'
;MLKSVLTSLGMADAFSKEGANFSGMTGQRDLVLSEVAHKAFVQVNEEGTEAAAATGAVIMMCCMPPPVPVVKVDHPFLFLINDHRADGSILFLGQVDNPLF
;
A
#
# COMPACT_ATOMS: atom_id res chain seq x y z
N MET A 1 -7.92 2.82 -13.85
CA MET A 1 -9.25 3.38 -13.52
C MET A 1 -9.96 2.42 -12.59
N LEU A 2 -10.64 2.91 -11.55
CA LEU A 2 -11.21 2.08 -10.47
C LEU A 2 -12.70 1.75 -10.64
N LYS A 3 -13.38 2.28 -11.67
CA LYS A 3 -14.82 2.10 -11.87
C LYS A 3 -15.29 0.64 -11.78
N SER A 4 -14.66 -0.26 -12.54
CA SER A 4 -15.02 -1.68 -12.56
C SER A 4 -14.80 -2.35 -11.20
N VAL A 5 -13.69 -2.06 -10.55
CA VAL A 5 -13.34 -2.59 -9.23
C VAL A 5 -14.37 -2.12 -8.19
N LEU A 6 -14.65 -0.82 -8.11
CA LEU A 6 -15.62 -0.26 -7.17
C LEU A 6 -17.04 -0.79 -7.43
N THR A 7 -17.42 -0.97 -8.69
CA THR A 7 -18.70 -1.60 -9.07
C THR A 7 -18.77 -3.03 -8.56
N SER A 8 -17.69 -3.83 -8.74
CA SER A 8 -17.63 -5.21 -8.25
C SER A 8 -17.64 -5.31 -6.72
N LEU A 9 -17.18 -4.26 -6.03
CA LEU A 9 -17.22 -4.13 -4.56
C LEU A 9 -18.58 -3.60 -4.05
N GLY A 10 -19.57 -3.41 -4.92
CA GLY A 10 -20.94 -3.03 -4.54
C GLY A 10 -21.30 -1.55 -4.76
N MET A 11 -20.39 -0.73 -5.30
CA MET A 11 -20.64 0.69 -5.58
C MET A 11 -21.22 0.92 -6.99
N ALA A 12 -22.17 0.09 -7.43
CA ALA A 12 -22.71 0.17 -8.80
C ALA A 12 -23.57 1.43 -9.03
N ASP A 13 -24.40 1.81 -8.04
CA ASP A 13 -25.35 2.92 -8.16
C ASP A 13 -24.67 4.25 -8.46
N ALA A 14 -23.49 4.50 -7.89
CA ALA A 14 -22.71 5.71 -8.11
C ALA A 14 -22.41 5.95 -9.61
N PHE A 15 -22.27 4.89 -10.41
CA PHE A 15 -21.95 4.95 -11.83
C PHE A 15 -23.19 4.80 -12.75
N SER A 16 -24.40 4.63 -12.19
CA SER A 16 -25.66 4.48 -12.93
C SER A 16 -26.46 5.78 -12.96
N LYS A 17 -26.97 6.19 -14.12
CA LYS A 17 -27.84 7.38 -14.21
C LYS A 17 -29.15 7.23 -13.44
N GLU A 18 -29.63 6.01 -13.26
CA GLU A 18 -30.89 5.73 -12.56
C GLU A 18 -30.67 5.58 -11.04
N GLY A 19 -29.52 5.04 -10.63
CA GLY A 19 -29.19 4.79 -9.23
C GLY A 19 -28.44 5.91 -8.53
N ALA A 20 -27.67 6.72 -9.27
CA ALA A 20 -26.81 7.73 -8.67
C ALA A 20 -27.62 8.83 -7.98
N ASN A 21 -27.29 9.09 -6.71
CA ASN A 21 -27.89 10.17 -5.95
C ASN A 21 -26.81 10.97 -5.21
N PHE A 22 -26.23 11.94 -5.91
CA PHE A 22 -25.28 12.90 -5.34
C PHE A 22 -25.94 14.22 -4.95
N SER A 23 -27.24 14.23 -4.62
CA SER A 23 -27.97 15.45 -4.26
C SER A 23 -27.43 16.16 -3.02
N GLY A 24 -26.64 15.46 -2.19
CA GLY A 24 -25.89 16.09 -1.08
C GLY A 24 -24.81 17.07 -1.54
N MET A 25 -24.39 17.04 -2.81
CA MET A 25 -23.37 17.95 -3.37
C MET A 25 -23.98 19.19 -4.02
N THR A 26 -25.05 19.03 -4.82
CA THR A 26 -25.63 20.11 -5.65
C THR A 26 -27.09 20.43 -5.33
N GLY A 27 -27.76 19.65 -4.49
CA GLY A 27 -29.19 19.74 -4.25
C GLY A 27 -30.06 19.11 -5.36
N GLN A 28 -29.46 18.59 -6.43
CA GLN A 28 -30.15 17.97 -7.57
C GLN A 28 -29.66 16.54 -7.83
N ARG A 29 -30.38 15.77 -8.66
CA ARG A 29 -30.04 14.38 -9.05
C ARG A 29 -29.53 14.28 -10.48
N ASP A 30 -28.71 15.23 -10.90
CA ASP A 30 -28.20 15.38 -12.26
C ASP A 30 -26.73 14.94 -12.41
N LEU A 31 -26.09 14.52 -11.31
CA LEU A 31 -24.72 14.03 -11.29
C LEU A 31 -24.66 12.50 -11.36
N VAL A 32 -23.70 12.00 -12.14
CA VAL A 32 -23.31 10.58 -12.17
C VAL A 32 -21.79 10.48 -12.11
N LEU A 33 -21.26 9.49 -11.39
CA LEU A 33 -19.82 9.26 -11.36
C LEU A 33 -19.40 8.63 -12.69
N SER A 34 -18.53 9.29 -13.44
CA SER A 34 -18.05 8.79 -14.72
C SER A 34 -16.90 7.80 -14.53
N GLU A 35 -15.84 8.24 -13.84
CA GLU A 35 -14.59 7.52 -13.64
C GLU A 35 -13.96 7.87 -12.29
N VAL A 36 -13.08 6.98 -11.80
CA VAL A 36 -12.25 7.20 -10.62
C VAL A 36 -10.81 6.87 -10.98
N ALA A 37 -9.94 7.87 -10.91
CA ALA A 37 -8.50 7.71 -11.11
C ALA A 37 -7.79 7.62 -9.74
N HIS A 38 -6.97 6.59 -9.58
CA HIS A 38 -6.09 6.41 -8.43
C HIS A 38 -4.69 6.06 -8.94
N LYS A 39 -3.69 6.79 -8.46
CA LYS A 39 -2.28 6.59 -8.79
C LYS A 39 -1.48 6.68 -7.50
N ALA A 40 -0.71 5.64 -7.22
CA ALA A 40 0.18 5.56 -6.08
C ALA A 40 1.61 5.32 -6.57
N PHE A 41 2.58 5.77 -5.78
CA PHE A 41 4.00 5.56 -6.03
C PHE A 41 4.68 5.25 -4.70
N VAL A 42 5.49 4.19 -4.69
CA VAL A 42 6.29 3.76 -3.53
C VAL A 42 7.72 3.59 -4.03
N GLN A 43 8.66 4.22 -3.35
CA GLN A 43 10.09 4.07 -3.59
C GLN A 43 10.73 3.54 -2.33
N VAL A 44 11.52 2.49 -2.48
CA VAL A 44 12.36 1.93 -1.42
C VAL A 44 13.80 2.15 -1.82
N ASN A 45 14.57 2.77 -0.95
CA ASN A 45 16.01 2.95 -1.08
C ASN A 45 16.68 2.71 0.27
N GLU A 46 18.00 2.65 0.24
CA GLU A 46 18.86 2.48 1.39
C GLU A 46 18.61 3.59 2.42
N GLU A 47 18.47 4.85 2.01
CA GLU A 47 18.22 5.96 2.94
C GLU A 47 16.91 5.84 3.73
N GLY A 48 15.90 5.14 3.18
CA GLY A 48 14.59 4.98 3.80
C GLY A 48 14.49 3.88 4.86
N THR A 49 15.48 2.98 4.99
CA THR A 49 15.47 1.89 5.99
C THR A 49 16.87 1.43 6.45
N GLU A 50 17.95 1.95 5.86
CA GLU A 50 19.35 1.74 6.25
C GLU A 50 19.93 2.99 6.92
N ALA A 51 19.63 3.19 8.20
CA ALA A 51 20.53 3.93 9.09
C ALA A 51 20.89 3.16 10.36
N ALA A 52 20.43 1.90 10.49
CA ALA A 52 20.69 1.08 11.68
C ALA A 52 21.77 0.00 11.47
N ALA A 53 22.14 -0.34 10.22
CA ALA A 53 23.09 -1.42 9.92
C ALA A 53 24.47 -0.92 9.42
N ALA A 54 24.66 0.38 9.26
CA ALA A 54 25.91 0.96 8.78
C ALA A 54 26.65 1.70 9.91
N THR A 55 27.05 0.98 10.97
CA THR A 55 28.29 1.19 11.75
C THR A 55 28.27 0.39 13.06
N GLY A 56 29.16 -0.59 13.17
CA GLY A 56 29.48 -1.23 14.43
C GLY A 56 30.73 -2.07 14.25
N ALA A 57 31.86 -1.60 14.80
CA ALA A 57 33.04 -2.45 14.91
C ALA A 57 32.64 -3.70 15.70
N VAL A 58 32.70 -4.88 15.06
CA VAL A 58 32.32 -6.14 15.69
C VAL A 58 33.47 -6.58 16.59
N ILE A 59 33.41 -6.22 17.88
CA ILE A 59 34.16 -6.95 18.91
C ILE A 59 33.45 -8.30 19.05
N MET A 60 33.98 -9.35 18.41
CA MET A 60 33.44 -10.70 18.58
C MET A 60 33.64 -11.16 20.03
N MET A 61 32.56 -11.53 20.71
CA MET A 61 32.67 -12.39 21.90
C MET A 61 33.30 -13.73 21.49
N CYS A 62 34.13 -14.31 22.36
CA CYS A 62 34.80 -15.60 22.16
C CYS A 62 33.84 -16.83 22.14
N CYS A 63 32.52 -16.62 22.09
CA CYS A 63 31.50 -17.66 22.10
C CYS A 63 30.69 -17.62 20.81
N MET A 64 30.31 -18.79 20.27
CA MET A 64 29.49 -18.89 19.08
C MET A 64 28.08 -18.33 19.36
N PRO A 65 27.66 -17.23 18.69
CA PRO A 65 26.31 -16.73 18.84
C PRO A 65 25.29 -17.74 18.31
N PRO A 66 24.06 -17.76 18.84
CA PRO A 66 22.98 -18.53 18.23
C PRO A 66 22.75 -18.07 16.78
N PRO A 67 22.30 -18.96 15.88
CA PRO A 67 22.04 -18.57 14.50
C PRO A 67 21.00 -17.45 14.45
N VAL A 68 21.35 -16.35 13.78
CA VAL A 68 20.43 -15.24 13.53
C VAL A 68 19.41 -15.67 12.47
N PRO A 69 18.11 -15.39 12.67
CA PRO A 69 17.12 -15.64 11.64
C PRO A 69 17.39 -14.75 10.43
N VAL A 70 17.53 -15.36 9.24
CA VAL A 70 17.75 -14.65 7.98
C VAL A 70 16.42 -14.56 7.25
N VAL A 71 15.99 -13.32 6.96
CA VAL A 71 14.85 -13.05 6.07
C VAL A 71 15.40 -12.64 4.72
N LYS A 72 15.18 -13.47 3.70
CA LYS A 72 15.59 -13.21 2.33
C LYS A 72 14.34 -13.03 1.47
N VAL A 73 14.19 -11.85 0.89
CA VAL A 73 13.02 -11.47 0.07
C VAL A 73 13.44 -11.45 -1.40
N ASP A 74 13.70 -12.62 -1.96
CA ASP A 74 14.25 -12.84 -3.32
C ASP A 74 13.25 -13.43 -4.32
N HIS A 75 11.95 -13.35 -4.00
CA HIS A 75 10.82 -13.85 -4.78
C HIS A 75 9.59 -12.97 -4.53
N PRO A 76 8.50 -13.09 -5.31
CA PRO A 76 7.34 -12.21 -5.18
C PRO A 76 6.82 -12.11 -3.74
N PHE A 77 6.58 -10.89 -3.29
CA PHE A 77 6.18 -10.62 -1.91
C PHE A 77 5.14 -9.50 -1.82
N LEU A 78 4.39 -9.51 -0.74
CA LEU A 78 3.48 -8.43 -0.36
C LEU A 78 4.17 -7.50 0.63
N PHE A 79 3.88 -6.21 0.53
CA PHE A 79 4.26 -5.23 1.53
C PHE A 79 3.04 -4.42 1.97
N LEU A 80 3.10 -3.95 3.21
CA LEU A 80 2.13 -3.03 3.78
C LEU A 80 2.85 -1.89 4.49
N ILE A 81 2.36 -0.68 4.29
CA ILE A 81 2.73 0.49 5.09
C ILE A 81 1.50 0.82 5.91
N ASN A 82 1.59 0.74 7.22
CA ASN A 82 0.47 1.02 8.11
C ASN A 82 0.84 2.10 9.14
N ASP A 83 -0.18 2.80 9.65
CA ASP A 83 -0.01 3.69 10.80
C ASP A 83 -0.08 2.90 12.10
N HIS A 84 1.08 2.61 12.66
CA HIS A 84 1.22 1.92 13.94
C HIS A 84 0.82 2.76 15.16
N ARG A 85 0.69 4.09 15.05
CA ARG A 85 0.41 4.98 16.19
C ARG A 85 -1.07 5.23 16.39
N ALA A 86 -1.86 5.16 15.33
CA ALA A 86 -3.30 5.34 15.40
C ALA A 86 -4.00 4.01 15.66
N ASP A 87 -4.60 3.41 14.63
CA ASP A 87 -5.48 2.25 14.71
C ASP A 87 -4.98 1.05 13.88
N GLY A 88 -3.78 1.14 13.30
CA GLY A 88 -3.26 0.15 12.37
C GLY A 88 -3.80 0.30 10.95
N SER A 89 -4.34 1.46 10.59
CA SER A 89 -4.79 1.76 9.22
C SER A 89 -3.72 1.45 8.18
N ILE A 90 -4.13 0.73 7.13
CA ILE A 90 -3.27 0.41 5.99
C ILE A 90 -3.19 1.63 5.07
N LEU A 91 -2.03 2.27 5.02
CA LEU A 91 -1.75 3.41 4.15
C LEU A 91 -1.42 2.96 2.72
N PHE A 92 -0.64 1.87 2.61
CA PHE A 92 -0.33 1.22 1.34
C PHE A 92 -0.36 -0.29 1.51
N LEU A 93 -0.88 -0.96 0.49
CA LEU A 93 -0.78 -2.41 0.29
C LEU A 93 -0.35 -2.64 -1.14
N GLY A 94 0.69 -3.43 -1.34
CA GLY A 94 1.22 -3.69 -2.67
C GLY A 94 1.90 -5.05 -2.76
N GLN A 95 2.11 -5.47 -4.01
CA GLN A 95 2.83 -6.68 -4.37
C GLN A 95 4.03 -6.28 -5.23
N VAL A 96 5.18 -6.89 -4.96
CA VAL A 96 6.38 -6.78 -5.78
C VAL A 96 6.57 -8.12 -6.46
N ASP A 97 6.29 -8.17 -7.77
CA ASP A 97 6.49 -9.38 -8.59
C ASP A 97 7.89 -9.44 -9.19
N ASN A 98 8.35 -8.30 -9.73
CA ASN A 98 9.69 -8.13 -10.25
C ASN A 98 10.22 -6.75 -9.84
N PRO A 99 11.26 -6.68 -8.99
CA PRO A 99 11.86 -5.42 -8.57
C PRO A 99 12.85 -4.84 -9.60
N LEU A 100 13.19 -5.60 -10.65
CA LEU A 100 14.05 -5.12 -11.73
C LEU A 100 13.21 -4.33 -12.73
N PHE A 101 13.57 -3.06 -12.92
CA PHE A 101 13.01 -2.18 -13.94
C PHE A 101 13.50 -2.53 -15.35
#